data_AF-A0A2V8QR82-F1
#
_entry.id   AF-A0A2V8QR82-F1
#
_cell.length_a   1.000
_cell.length_b   1.000
_cell.length_c   1.000
_cell.angle_alpha   90.00
_cell.angle_beta   90.00
_cell.angle_gamma   90.00
#
_symmetry.space_group_name_H-M   'P 1'
#
loop_
_entity.id
_entity.type
_entity.pdbx_description
1 polymer ?
#
loop_
_entity_poly.entity_id
_entity_poly.type
_entity_poly.pdbx_seq_one_letter_code
_entity_poly.pdbx_strand_id
1 'polypeptide(L)'
;MASCLTAWAQRTTTPTPCDTCQDRQDIRQDTRDIRHDRRDVHKDSGDLRSDARDYRRDRRDGASQAELRSDRRDIAKDTRDIHHDRRDLGKDRRDRHADFRDLRHDRRGR
;
A
#
# COMPACT_ATOMS: atom_id res chain seq x y z
N MET A 1 58.90 -26.41 7.44
CA MET A 1 57.52 -26.92 7.34
C MET A 1 56.60 -25.76 7.02
N ALA A 2 56.27 -25.60 5.74
CA ALA A 2 55.25 -24.67 5.28
C ALA A 2 53.87 -25.12 5.72
N SER A 3 52.96 -24.18 6.00
CA SER A 3 51.50 -24.23 5.77
C SER A 3 50.83 -23.14 6.64
N CYS A 4 50.41 -22.01 6.05
CA CYS A 4 49.11 -21.77 5.41
C CYS A 4 48.25 -20.88 6.32
N LEU A 5 48.48 -19.56 6.23
CA LEU A 5 47.55 -18.54 6.72
C LEU A 5 46.28 -18.60 5.86
N THR A 6 45.16 -19.00 6.44
CA THR A 6 43.85 -18.98 5.79
C THR A 6 43.30 -17.55 5.82
N ALA A 7 43.47 -16.84 4.70
CA ALA A 7 42.90 -15.52 4.48
C ALA A 7 41.39 -15.64 4.20
N TRP A 8 40.56 -15.25 5.17
CA TRP A 8 39.12 -15.06 4.97
C TRP A 8 38.89 -13.72 4.29
N ALA A 9 38.77 -13.74 2.96
CA ALA A 9 38.34 -12.58 2.17
C ALA A 9 36.83 -12.36 2.38
N GLN A 10 36.47 -11.41 3.24
CA GLN A 10 35.09 -10.95 3.35
C GLN A 10 34.74 -10.17 2.07
N ARG A 11 33.81 -10.71 1.27
CA ARG A 11 33.22 -9.99 0.13
C ARG A 11 32.32 -8.89 0.69
N THR A 12 32.82 -7.66 0.75
CA THR A 12 31.96 -6.48 0.87
C THR A 12 31.34 -6.26 -0.51
N THR A 13 30.09 -6.70 -0.69
CA THR A 13 29.27 -6.35 -1.86
C THR A 13 29.01 -4.85 -1.83
N THR A 14 29.84 -4.07 -2.52
CA THR A 14 29.61 -2.65 -2.74
C THR A 14 28.39 -2.49 -3.64
N PRO A 15 27.31 -1.81 -3.23
CA PRO A 15 26.15 -1.59 -4.09
C PRO A 15 26.57 -0.79 -5.31
N THR A 16 26.25 -1.33 -6.49
CA THR A 16 26.64 -0.75 -7.77
C THR A 16 25.78 0.49 -8.05
N PRO A 17 26.31 1.51 -8.77
CA PRO A 17 25.56 2.73 -9.06
C PRO A 17 24.25 2.48 -9.83
N CYS A 18 24.13 1.35 -10.54
CA CYS A 18 22.88 0.89 -11.13
C CYS A 18 21.82 0.46 -10.11
N ASP A 19 22.18 -0.09 -8.95
CA ASP A 19 21.20 -0.52 -7.94
C ASP A 19 20.50 0.71 -7.34
N THR A 20 21.27 1.73 -6.97
CA THR A 20 20.71 2.98 -6.43
C THR A 20 19.84 3.76 -7.43
N CYS A 21 19.98 3.52 -8.74
CA CYS A 21 19.13 4.13 -9.75
C CYS A 21 17.84 3.33 -9.99
N GLN A 22 17.87 2.01 -9.76
CA GLN A 22 16.71 1.13 -9.75
C GLN A 22 15.83 1.41 -8.51
N ASP A 23 16.41 1.44 -7.31
CA ASP A 23 15.68 1.74 -6.06
C ASP A 23 14.94 3.08 -6.13
N ARG A 24 15.56 4.08 -6.77
CA ARG A 24 14.94 5.40 -7.00
C ARG A 24 13.77 5.36 -7.96
N GLN A 25 13.82 4.48 -8.97
CA GLN A 25 12.71 4.29 -9.90
C GLN A 25 11.56 3.55 -9.21
N ASP A 26 11.87 2.51 -8.44
CA ASP A 26 10.88 1.71 -7.71
C ASP A 26 10.13 2.59 -6.69
N ILE A 27 10.86 3.34 -5.86
CA ILE A 27 10.26 4.31 -4.91
C ILE A 27 9.35 5.33 -5.63
N ARG A 28 9.70 5.76 -6.84
CA ARG A 28 8.88 6.69 -7.63
C ARG A 28 7.62 6.01 -8.14
N GLN A 29 7.71 4.76 -8.55
CA GLN A 29 6.60 3.95 -8.99
C GLN A 29 5.63 3.69 -7.83
N ASP A 30 6.13 3.19 -6.69
CA ASP A 30 5.32 2.99 -5.48
C ASP A 30 4.65 4.30 -5.03
N THR A 31 5.33 5.43 -5.17
CA THR A 31 4.74 6.73 -4.86
C THR A 31 3.57 7.10 -5.77
N ARG A 32 3.60 6.70 -7.05
CA ARG A 32 2.48 6.89 -7.97
C ARG A 32 1.34 5.94 -7.64
N ASP A 33 1.65 4.68 -7.39
CA ASP A 33 0.65 3.65 -7.10
C ASP A 33 -0.09 3.96 -5.79
N ILE A 34 0.64 4.26 -4.71
CA ILE A 34 0.05 4.73 -3.44
C ILE A 34 -0.83 5.96 -3.63
N ARG A 35 -0.51 6.86 -4.57
CA ARG A 35 -1.37 8.04 -4.85
C ARG A 35 -2.64 7.66 -5.59
N HIS A 36 -2.55 6.69 -6.51
CA HIS A 36 -3.69 6.17 -7.24
C HIS A 36 -4.64 5.44 -6.29
N ASP A 37 -4.14 4.49 -5.51
CA ASP A 37 -4.91 3.71 -4.55
C ASP A 37 -5.58 4.61 -3.49
N ARG A 38 -4.87 5.66 -3.04
CA ARG A 38 -5.47 6.67 -2.14
C ARG A 38 -6.63 7.43 -2.77
N ARG A 39 -6.57 7.70 -4.07
CA ARG A 39 -7.66 8.37 -4.80
C ARG A 39 -8.85 7.44 -4.94
N ASP A 40 -8.62 6.16 -5.22
CA ASP A 40 -9.69 5.18 -5.38
C ASP A 40 -10.39 4.92 -4.05
N VAL A 41 -9.64 4.65 -2.98
CA VAL A 41 -10.19 4.55 -1.61
C VAL A 41 -11.01 5.77 -1.22
N HIS A 42 -10.61 6.97 -1.67
CA HIS A 42 -11.37 8.19 -1.42
C HIS A 42 -12.69 8.24 -2.19
N LYS A 43 -12.70 7.82 -3.46
CA LYS A 43 -13.92 7.70 -4.26
C LYS A 43 -14.87 6.66 -3.66
N ASP A 44 -14.38 5.47 -3.35
CA ASP A 44 -15.19 4.38 -2.78
C ASP A 44 -15.79 4.81 -1.43
N SER A 45 -15.02 5.54 -0.61
CA SER A 45 -15.54 6.13 0.63
C SER A 45 -16.64 7.18 0.39
N GLY A 46 -16.60 7.88 -0.75
CA GLY A 46 -17.62 8.81 -1.20
C GLY A 46 -18.89 8.09 -1.68
N ASP A 47 -18.72 7.04 -2.47
CA ASP A 47 -19.82 6.21 -2.98
C ASP A 47 -20.55 5.50 -1.84
N LEU A 48 -19.81 4.88 -0.90
CA LEU A 48 -20.36 4.30 0.32
C LEU A 48 -21.19 5.31 1.14
N ARG A 49 -20.79 6.58 1.14
CA ARG A 49 -21.52 7.64 1.85
C ARG A 49 -22.83 7.99 1.13
N SER A 50 -22.84 7.93 -0.20
CA SER A 50 -24.03 8.10 -1.02
C SER A 50 -24.99 6.94 -0.81
N ASP A 51 -24.51 5.69 -0.88
CA ASP A 51 -25.33 4.49 -0.65
C ASP A 51 -25.93 4.50 0.77
N ALA A 52 -25.14 4.89 1.77
CA ALA A 52 -25.64 5.03 3.14
C ALA A 52 -26.68 6.15 3.30
N ARG A 53 -26.70 7.16 2.41
CA ARG A 53 -27.75 8.19 2.38
C ARG A 53 -29.00 7.66 1.70
N ASP A 54 -28.84 6.95 0.59
CA ASP A 54 -29.95 6.39 -0.19
C ASP A 54 -30.67 5.31 0.61
N TYR A 55 -29.94 4.40 1.25
CA TYR A 55 -30.49 3.45 2.22
C TYR A 55 -31.37 4.12 3.31
N ARG A 56 -30.95 5.28 3.82
CA ARG A 56 -31.74 6.02 4.84
C ARG A 56 -33.00 6.63 4.24
N ARG A 57 -32.93 7.09 2.99
CA ARG A 57 -34.08 7.62 2.24
C ARG A 57 -35.06 6.48 1.95
N ASP A 58 -34.60 5.37 1.39
CA ASP A 58 -35.44 4.22 1.05
C ASP A 58 -36.13 3.64 2.27
N ARG A 59 -35.41 3.57 3.40
CA ARG A 59 -36.00 3.18 4.69
C ARG A 59 -37.10 4.15 5.15
N ARG A 60 -36.98 5.44 4.86
CA ARG A 60 -37.99 6.46 5.20
C ARG A 60 -39.18 6.40 4.25
N ASP A 61 -38.94 6.13 2.97
CA ASP A 61 -39.94 6.09 1.92
C ASP A 61 -40.71 4.76 1.89
N GLY A 62 -40.33 3.81 2.75
CA GLY A 62 -41.08 2.57 2.99
C GLY A 62 -40.68 1.42 2.07
N ALA A 63 -39.43 1.43 1.59
CA ALA A 63 -38.87 0.33 0.79
C ALA A 63 -39.02 -1.03 1.50
N SER A 64 -39.02 -2.09 0.70
CA SER A 64 -39.25 -3.44 1.21
C SER A 64 -38.08 -3.89 2.11
N GLN A 65 -38.39 -4.81 3.04
CA GLN A 65 -37.35 -5.45 3.86
C GLN A 65 -36.29 -6.19 3.03
N ALA A 66 -36.64 -6.66 1.82
CA ALA A 66 -35.72 -7.35 0.94
C ALA A 66 -34.69 -6.38 0.34
N GLU A 67 -35.15 -5.23 -0.16
CA GLU A 67 -34.29 -4.16 -0.70
C GLU A 67 -33.34 -3.63 0.38
N LEU A 68 -33.89 -3.22 1.53
CA LEU A 68 -33.09 -2.72 2.65
C LEU A 68 -32.05 -3.73 3.18
N ARG A 69 -32.30 -5.03 3.01
CA ARG A 69 -31.33 -6.08 3.35
C ARG A 69 -30.23 -6.20 2.29
N SER A 70 -30.57 -6.02 1.02
CA SER A 70 -29.60 -5.99 -0.08
C SER A 70 -28.66 -4.80 0.09
N ASP A 71 -29.19 -3.59 0.21
CA ASP A 71 -28.39 -2.37 0.35
C ASP A 71 -27.46 -2.44 1.56
N ARG A 72 -27.97 -2.96 2.68
CA ARG A 72 -27.16 -3.16 3.89
C ARG A 72 -26.02 -4.13 3.66
N ARG A 73 -26.23 -5.17 2.85
CA ARG A 73 -25.20 -6.16 2.51
C ARG A 73 -24.13 -5.53 1.61
N ASP A 74 -24.56 -4.73 0.63
CA ASP A 74 -23.66 -4.06 -0.32
C ASP A 74 -22.81 -3.01 0.41
N ILE A 75 -23.43 -2.13 1.21
CA ILE A 75 -22.72 -1.19 2.11
C ILE A 75 -21.71 -1.91 3.01
N ALA A 76 -22.08 -3.07 3.57
CA ALA A 76 -21.19 -3.83 4.44
C ALA A 76 -20.01 -4.45 3.69
N LYS A 77 -20.21 -4.84 2.42
CA LYS A 77 -19.17 -5.35 1.54
C LYS A 77 -18.21 -4.22 1.17
N ASP A 78 -18.70 -3.10 0.70
CA ASP A 78 -17.88 -1.96 0.29
C ASP A 78 -17.09 -1.39 1.48
N THR A 79 -17.71 -1.35 2.67
CA THR A 79 -17.01 -0.99 3.91
C THR A 79 -15.82 -1.91 4.20
N ARG A 80 -15.98 -3.22 3.94
CA ARG A 80 -14.91 -4.21 4.16
C ARG A 80 -13.80 -4.04 3.12
N ASP A 81 -14.17 -3.86 1.85
CA ASP A 81 -13.21 -3.71 0.75
C ASP A 81 -12.35 -2.45 0.97
N ILE A 82 -12.98 -1.30 1.26
CA ILE A 82 -12.29 -0.05 1.65
C ILE A 82 -11.34 -0.26 2.84
N HIS A 83 -11.73 -1.07 3.82
CA HIS A 83 -10.88 -1.36 4.97
C HIS A 83 -9.65 -2.19 4.59
N HIS A 84 -9.81 -3.15 3.68
CA HIS A 84 -8.68 -3.92 3.12
C HIS A 84 -7.73 -3.00 2.35
N ASP A 85 -8.24 -2.17 1.45
CA ASP A 85 -7.43 -1.26 0.64
C ASP A 85 -6.65 -0.27 1.52
N ARG A 86 -7.28 0.25 2.57
CA ARG A 86 -6.61 1.11 3.56
C ARG A 86 -5.48 0.39 4.30
N ARG A 87 -5.65 -0.90 4.57
CA ARG A 87 -4.62 -1.71 5.24
C ARG A 87 -3.44 -1.95 4.29
N ASP A 88 -3.71 -2.26 3.03
CA ASP A 88 -2.69 -2.53 2.03
C ASP A 88 -1.92 -1.26 1.68
N LEU A 89 -2.61 -0.13 1.48
CA LEU A 89 -1.99 1.21 1.44
C LEU A 89 -1.10 1.50 2.66
N GLY A 90 -1.47 0.98 3.82
CA GLY A 90 -0.70 1.10 5.05
C GLY A 90 0.62 0.32 4.99
N LYS A 91 0.65 -0.83 4.30
CA LYS A 91 1.85 -1.64 4.07
C LYS A 91 2.74 -1.01 3.00
N ASP A 92 2.19 -0.63 1.86
CA ASP A 92 2.96 -0.02 0.76
C ASP A 92 3.69 1.25 1.22
N ARG A 93 3.02 2.04 2.08
CA ARG A 93 3.64 3.22 2.70
C ARG A 93 4.80 2.89 3.64
N ARG A 94 4.75 1.75 4.34
CA ARG A 94 5.84 1.29 5.22
C ARG A 94 6.99 0.75 4.40
N ASP A 95 6.71 -0.04 3.37
CA ASP A 95 7.70 -0.68 2.50
C ASP A 95 8.50 0.39 1.75
N ARG A 96 7.81 1.31 1.06
CA ARG A 96 8.46 2.48 0.45
C ARG A 96 9.28 3.31 1.44
N HIS A 97 8.89 3.37 2.71
CA HIS A 97 9.65 4.08 3.74
C HIS A 97 10.88 3.30 4.23
N ALA A 98 10.86 1.97 4.16
CA ALA A 98 12.04 1.14 4.34
C ALA A 98 13.02 1.34 3.18
N ASP A 99 12.54 1.27 1.93
CA ASP A 99 13.37 1.47 0.73
C ASP A 99 14.06 2.84 0.74
N PHE A 100 13.34 3.88 1.16
CA PHE A 100 13.92 5.22 1.32
C PHE A 100 15.01 5.29 2.39
N ARG A 101 14.91 4.48 3.45
CA ARG A 101 15.93 4.39 4.50
C ARG A 101 17.15 3.65 3.99
N ASP A 102 16.95 2.54 3.28
CA ASP A 102 18.02 1.72 2.73
C ASP A 102 18.82 2.50 1.69
N LEU A 103 18.14 3.18 0.75
CA LEU A 103 18.77 4.08 -0.21
C LEU A 103 19.61 5.19 0.46
N ARG A 104 19.19 5.66 1.64
CA ARG A 104 19.94 6.66 2.41
C ARG A 104 21.16 6.05 3.10
N HIS A 105 21.06 4.81 3.58
CA HIS A 105 22.18 4.07 4.16
C HIS A 105 23.25 3.78 3.11
N ASP A 106 22.87 3.30 1.93
CA ASP A 106 23.79 3.01 0.83
C ASP A 106 24.53 4.25 0.35
N ARG A 107 23.86 5.40 0.35
CA ARG A 107 24.49 6.69 0.04
C ARG A 107 25.47 7.17 1.12
N ARG A 108 25.27 6.79 2.38
CA ARG A 108 26.12 7.20 3.53
C ARG A 108 27.31 6.27 3.77
N GLY A 109 27.23 5.01 3.33
CA GLY A 109 28.32 4.04 3.39
C GLY A 109 29.33 4.14 2.24
N ARG A 110 29.21 5.17 1.38
CA ARG A 110 30.19 5.55 0.35
C ARG A 110 31.18 6.58 0.87
#